data_AF-A0A349LJK7-F1
#
_entry.id   AF-A0A349LJK7-F1
#
_cell.length_a   1.000
_cell.length_b   1.000
_cell.length_c   1.000
_cell.angle_alpha   90.00
_cell.angle_beta   90.00
_cell.angle_gamma   90.00
#
_symmetry.space_group_name_H-M   'P 1'
#
loop_
_entity.id
_entity.type
_entity.pdbx_description
1 polymer ?
#
loop_
_entity_poly.entity_id
_entity_poly.type
_entity_poly.pdbx_seq_one_letter_code
_entity_poly.pdbx_strand_id
1 'polypeptide(L)'
;MAVLAPSVLCAQSNERLRTRELGIQVGVFPSGTHNAITDVSGVKVGHSTVIQAPNVRTGVTAILPHAENTYMSRVPAALHVGNGYGKLLGVTQVRELGELETPILLTCTLCVWKAADAMVEWMLGQDGMEDVRSLNAFVGETNDGRLNDIRSRPIEPEHVFAALESASGGPVAEGGV
;
A
#
# COMPACT_ATOMS: atom_id res chain seq x y z
N MET A 1 -60.28 -8.14 0.20
CA MET A 1 -59.11 -8.92 -0.26
C MET A 1 -58.11 -7.93 -0.84
N ALA A 2 -57.17 -7.45 -0.01
CA ALA A 2 -56.26 -6.37 -0.39
C ALA A 2 -54.98 -6.99 -1.01
N VAL A 3 -54.68 -6.61 -2.24
CA VAL A 3 -53.47 -7.04 -2.96
C VAL A 3 -52.32 -6.15 -2.50
N LEU A 4 -51.36 -6.72 -1.77
CA LEU A 4 -50.09 -6.08 -1.45
C LEU A 4 -49.20 -6.13 -2.69
N ALA A 5 -48.86 -4.97 -3.24
CA ALA A 5 -47.86 -4.87 -4.30
C ALA A 5 -46.45 -5.08 -3.70
N PRO A 6 -45.57 -5.87 -4.35
CA PRO A 6 -44.21 -6.07 -3.86
C PRO A 6 -43.40 -4.78 -3.99
N SER A 7 -42.77 -4.39 -2.89
CA SER A 7 -41.80 -3.30 -2.84
C SER A 7 -40.57 -3.71 -3.62
N VAL A 8 -40.33 -3.08 -4.77
CA VAL A 8 -39.06 -3.25 -5.50
C VAL A 8 -38.01 -2.47 -4.71
N LEU A 9 -37.15 -3.18 -3.99
CA LEU A 9 -35.90 -2.59 -3.48
C LEU A 9 -35.04 -2.27 -4.70
N CYS A 10 -34.93 -0.99 -5.05
CA CYS A 10 -33.86 -0.54 -5.93
C CYS A 10 -32.54 -0.85 -5.23
N ALA A 11 -31.75 -1.77 -5.78
CA ALA A 11 -30.35 -1.90 -5.41
C ALA A 11 -29.68 -0.57 -5.74
N GLN A 12 -29.27 0.19 -4.72
CA GLN A 12 -28.36 1.31 -4.92
C GLN A 12 -27.07 0.74 -5.49
N SER A 13 -26.71 1.14 -6.71
CA SER A 13 -25.36 0.95 -7.22
C SER A 13 -24.41 1.65 -6.26
N ASN A 14 -23.63 0.86 -5.52
CA ASN A 14 -22.72 1.34 -4.48
C ASN A 14 -21.43 1.89 -5.14
N GLU A 15 -21.58 2.75 -6.14
CA GLU A 15 -20.48 3.34 -6.88
C GLU A 15 -19.79 4.35 -5.96
N ARG A 16 -18.59 3.99 -5.49
CA ARG A 16 -17.80 4.86 -4.60
C ARG A 16 -17.21 6.00 -5.43
N LEU A 17 -17.88 7.15 -5.38
CA LEU A 17 -17.42 8.37 -6.05
C LEU A 17 -16.15 8.93 -5.39
N ARG A 18 -15.26 9.47 -6.23
CA ARG A 18 -14.10 10.25 -5.81
C ARG A 18 -14.46 11.72 -5.68
N THR A 19 -13.66 12.47 -4.91
CA THR A 19 -13.90 13.89 -4.60
C THR A 19 -14.18 14.77 -5.81
N ARG A 20 -13.48 14.57 -6.94
CA ARG A 20 -13.67 15.36 -8.16
C ARG A 20 -15.00 15.09 -8.86
N GLU A 21 -15.51 13.86 -8.78
CA GLU A 21 -16.81 13.47 -9.35
C GLU A 21 -17.97 14.13 -8.58
N LEU A 22 -17.72 14.51 -7.32
CA LEU A 22 -18.62 15.33 -6.51
C LEU A 22 -18.51 16.84 -6.81
N GLY A 23 -17.73 17.24 -7.82
CA GLY A 23 -17.52 18.65 -8.17
C GLY A 23 -16.54 19.38 -7.24
N ILE A 24 -15.87 18.69 -6.33
CA ILE A 24 -14.89 19.28 -5.41
C ILE A 24 -13.50 19.20 -6.05
N GLN A 25 -12.97 20.36 -6.45
CA GLN A 25 -11.64 20.48 -7.03
C GLN A 25 -10.62 20.95 -5.99
N VAL A 26 -9.56 20.16 -5.78
CA VAL A 26 -8.43 20.51 -4.92
C VAL A 26 -7.26 20.96 -5.80
N GLY A 27 -6.75 22.17 -5.56
CA GLY A 27 -5.64 22.76 -6.33
C GLY A 27 -6.03 23.25 -7.73
N VAL A 28 -5.05 23.76 -8.47
CA VAL A 28 -5.26 24.41 -9.79
C VAL A 28 -4.81 23.57 -10.98
N PHE A 29 -4.05 22.50 -10.76
CA PHE A 29 -3.53 21.65 -11.83
C PHE A 29 -4.53 20.53 -12.23
N PRO A 30 -4.55 20.14 -13.52
CA PRO A 30 -5.30 18.97 -13.96
C PRO A 30 -4.68 17.68 -13.38
N SER A 31 -5.50 16.66 -13.15
CA SER A 31 -5.03 15.32 -12.82
C SER A 31 -4.59 14.55 -14.06
N GLY A 32 -3.81 13.48 -13.86
CA GLY A 32 -3.60 12.46 -14.89
C GLY A 32 -4.88 11.65 -15.16
N THR A 33 -4.75 10.67 -16.07
CA THR A 33 -5.84 9.83 -16.56
C THR A 33 -6.56 9.09 -15.43
N HIS A 34 -5.82 8.54 -14.48
CA HIS A 34 -6.35 7.78 -13.36
C HIS A 34 -6.53 8.62 -12.11
N ASN A 35 -6.00 9.86 -12.11
CA ASN A 35 -5.92 10.72 -10.93
C ASN A 35 -5.33 9.94 -9.75
N ALA A 36 -4.23 9.23 -10.00
CA ALA A 36 -3.59 8.30 -9.07
C ALA A 36 -2.07 8.31 -9.25
N ILE A 37 -1.33 7.76 -8.28
CA ILE A 37 0.14 7.74 -8.32
C ILE A 37 0.69 6.95 -9.53
N THR A 38 -0.07 5.98 -10.01
CA THR A 38 0.19 5.16 -11.20
C THR A 38 0.09 5.92 -12.52
N ASP A 39 -0.34 7.19 -12.52
CA ASP A 39 -0.19 8.08 -13.68
C ASP A 39 1.29 8.41 -13.96
N VAL A 40 2.18 8.20 -12.97
CA VAL A 40 3.63 8.21 -13.20
C VAL A 40 4.03 6.91 -13.87
N SER A 41 4.63 7.01 -15.07
CA SER A 41 5.02 5.85 -15.88
C SER A 41 5.87 4.86 -15.09
N GLY A 42 5.50 3.58 -15.14
CA GLY A 42 6.19 2.48 -14.45
C GLY A 42 5.73 2.24 -13.02
N VAL A 43 5.18 3.24 -12.33
CA VAL A 43 4.72 3.08 -10.94
C VAL A 43 3.53 2.14 -10.88
N LYS A 44 3.57 1.21 -9.91
CA LYS A 44 2.50 0.23 -9.66
C LYS A 44 2.09 0.24 -8.20
N VAL A 45 0.82 -0.07 -7.94
CA VAL A 45 0.27 -0.22 -6.58
C VAL A 45 -0.43 -1.56 -6.46
N GLY A 46 -0.21 -2.25 -5.35
CA GLY A 46 -0.89 -3.50 -5.00
C GLY A 46 -1.35 -3.49 -3.54
N HIS A 47 -2.38 -4.29 -3.24
CA HIS A 47 -3.01 -4.33 -1.92
C HIS A 47 -3.22 -5.78 -1.50
N SER A 48 -3.07 -6.02 -0.20
CA SER A 48 -3.54 -7.23 0.47
C SER A 48 -4.37 -6.82 1.66
N THR A 49 -5.69 -6.96 1.52
CA THR A 49 -6.67 -6.59 2.54
C THR A 49 -6.93 -7.78 3.46
N VAL A 50 -6.68 -7.63 4.76
CA VAL A 50 -6.83 -8.69 5.76
C VAL A 50 -8.00 -8.39 6.69
N ILE A 51 -9.09 -9.11 6.46
CA ILE A 51 -10.35 -8.98 7.20
C ILE A 51 -10.70 -10.36 7.79
N GLN A 52 -10.54 -10.51 9.10
CA GLN A 52 -10.88 -11.75 9.79
C GLN A 52 -11.72 -11.46 11.04
N ALA A 53 -12.64 -12.36 11.37
CA ALA A 53 -13.44 -12.25 12.58
C ALA A 53 -12.59 -12.62 13.81
N PRO A 54 -12.84 -12.00 14.98
CA PRO A 54 -13.87 -10.99 15.23
C PRO A 54 -13.43 -9.55 14.90
N ASN A 55 -12.13 -9.26 14.84
CA ASN A 55 -11.60 -7.90 14.96
C ASN A 55 -10.27 -7.66 14.20
N VAL A 56 -9.93 -8.47 13.19
CA VAL A 56 -8.79 -8.18 12.31
C VAL A 56 -9.26 -7.35 11.12
N ARG A 57 -8.70 -6.14 10.97
CA ARG A 57 -9.04 -5.15 9.93
C ARG A 57 -7.80 -4.34 9.57
N THR A 58 -6.89 -4.95 8.82
CA THR A 58 -5.60 -4.35 8.43
C THR A 58 -5.27 -4.74 6.99
N GLY A 59 -4.08 -4.38 6.52
CA GLY A 59 -3.56 -4.88 5.26
C GLY A 59 -2.10 -4.51 5.04
N VAL A 60 -1.65 -4.76 3.83
CA VAL A 60 -0.39 -4.27 3.29
C VAL A 60 -0.69 -3.60 1.96
N THR A 61 -0.18 -2.39 1.75
CA THR A 61 -0.13 -1.75 0.42
C THR A 61 1.32 -1.73 -0.03
N ALA A 62 1.58 -2.20 -1.25
CA ALA A 62 2.88 -2.12 -1.90
C ALA A 62 2.86 -1.05 -2.99
N ILE A 63 3.92 -0.24 -3.04
CA ILE A 63 4.15 0.74 -4.10
C ILE A 63 5.50 0.41 -4.73
N LEU A 64 5.48 0.00 -5.99
CA LEU A 64 6.67 -0.29 -6.77
C LEU A 64 6.98 0.94 -7.64
N PRO A 65 8.20 1.50 -7.57
CA PRO A 65 8.55 2.67 -8.36
C PRO A 65 8.64 2.37 -9.87
N HIS A 66 8.92 1.11 -10.22
CA HIS A 66 8.92 0.55 -11.57
C HIS A 66 8.73 -0.97 -11.53
N ALA A 67 8.66 -1.63 -12.69
CA ALA A 67 8.46 -3.08 -12.79
C ALA A 67 9.73 -3.91 -12.58
N GLU A 68 10.92 -3.32 -12.73
CA GLU A 68 12.20 -4.00 -12.54
C GLU A 68 12.54 -4.20 -11.06
N ASN A 69 13.55 -5.02 -10.77
CA ASN A 69 14.09 -5.19 -9.42
C ASN A 69 14.67 -3.86 -8.90
N THR A 70 14.07 -3.30 -7.83
CA THR A 70 14.42 -1.98 -7.28
C THR A 70 15.82 -1.93 -6.66
N TYR A 71 16.39 -3.06 -6.27
CA TYR A 71 17.76 -3.09 -5.76
C TYR A 71 18.78 -2.88 -6.88
N MET A 72 18.51 -3.48 -8.05
CA MET A 72 19.36 -3.37 -9.25
C MET A 72 19.17 -2.06 -10.01
N SER A 73 17.95 -1.51 -9.97
CA SER A 73 17.56 -0.28 -10.63
C SER A 73 17.05 0.70 -9.56
N ARG A 74 17.96 1.30 -8.80
CA ARG A 74 17.60 2.18 -7.67
C ARG A 74 16.99 3.48 -8.17
N VAL A 75 16.06 4.04 -7.40
CA VAL A 75 15.41 5.31 -7.73
C VAL A 75 15.80 6.42 -6.74
N PRO A 76 16.11 7.64 -7.20
CA PRO A 76 16.34 8.76 -6.31
C PRO A 76 15.13 9.01 -5.41
N ALA A 77 15.38 9.27 -4.13
CA ALA A 77 14.36 9.44 -3.11
C ALA A 77 14.76 10.47 -2.06
N ALA A 78 13.75 11.09 -1.45
CA ALA A 78 13.93 12.01 -0.35
C ALA A 78 12.82 11.80 0.70
N LEU A 79 13.12 12.13 1.94
CA LEU A 79 12.19 12.01 3.05
C LEU A 79 12.14 13.30 3.87
N HIS A 80 10.93 13.70 4.24
CA HIS A 80 10.69 14.73 5.25
C HIS A 80 9.83 14.18 6.39
N VAL A 81 10.17 14.54 7.64
CA VAL A 81 9.41 14.14 8.84
C VAL A 81 8.78 15.38 9.45
N GLY A 82 7.47 15.56 9.27
CA GLY A 82 6.72 16.66 9.89
C GLY A 82 6.51 16.44 11.38
N ASN A 83 6.10 15.24 11.78
CA ASN A 83 6.04 14.79 13.18
C ASN A 83 6.48 13.32 13.26
N GLY A 84 7.37 13.02 14.21
CA GLY A 84 8.04 11.71 14.29
C GLY A 84 7.33 10.65 15.13
N TYR A 85 6.03 10.79 15.43
CA TYR A 85 5.30 9.80 16.24
C TYR A 85 4.89 8.55 15.43
N GLY A 86 5.86 7.95 14.73
CA GLY A 86 5.66 6.83 13.80
C GLY A 86 6.86 5.88 13.78
N LYS A 87 6.69 4.69 13.20
CA LYS A 87 7.77 3.71 12.98
C LYS A 87 7.98 3.56 11.48
N LEU A 88 8.85 4.41 10.94
CA LEU A 88 9.27 4.35 9.54
C LEU A 88 10.62 3.62 9.47
N LEU A 89 10.63 2.47 8.82
CA LEU A 89 11.82 1.62 8.68
C LEU A 89 12.60 2.01 7.41
N GLY A 90 13.93 1.91 7.49
CA GLY A 90 14.84 2.16 6.35
C GLY A 90 15.24 3.62 6.12
N VAL A 91 14.84 4.51 7.04
CA VAL A 91 14.99 5.97 6.90
C VAL A 91 16.44 6.44 6.85
N THR A 92 17.31 5.85 7.66
CA THR A 92 18.70 6.32 7.79
C THR A 92 19.45 6.21 6.47
N GLN A 93 19.30 5.10 5.75
CA GLN A 93 19.97 4.90 4.47
C GLN A 93 19.36 5.76 3.36
N VAL A 94 18.03 5.93 3.31
CA VAL A 94 17.41 6.85 2.33
C VAL A 94 17.90 8.28 2.54
N ARG A 95 18.08 8.71 3.80
CA ARG A 95 18.63 10.05 4.09
C ARG A 95 20.10 10.20 3.71
N GLU A 96 20.88 9.14 3.86
CA GLU A 96 22.32 9.15 3.56
C GLU A 96 22.59 9.06 2.06
N LEU A 97 21.94 8.12 1.37
CA LEU A 97 22.22 7.79 -0.03
C LEU A 97 21.27 8.48 -1.02
N GLY A 98 20.11 8.95 -0.56
CA GLY A 98 19.15 9.64 -1.41
C GLY A 98 18.48 8.73 -2.45
N GLU A 99 18.33 7.44 -2.15
CA GLU A 99 17.77 6.44 -3.05
C GLU A 99 16.92 5.40 -2.33
N LEU A 100 15.95 4.82 -3.04
CA LEU A 100 15.22 3.61 -2.66
C LEU A 100 15.79 2.42 -3.41
N GLU A 101 16.02 1.33 -2.69
CA GLU A 101 16.49 0.05 -3.23
C GLU A 101 15.51 -1.11 -3.00
N THR A 102 14.31 -0.80 -2.50
CA THR A 102 13.18 -1.74 -2.37
C THR A 102 11.89 -1.03 -2.80
N PRO A 103 10.82 -1.79 -3.07
CA PRO A 103 9.46 -1.24 -3.02
C PRO A 103 9.17 -0.58 -1.67
N ILE A 104 8.11 0.24 -1.63
CA ILE A 104 7.60 0.84 -0.41
C ILE A 104 6.43 -0.01 0.08
N LEU A 105 6.47 -0.44 1.35
CA LEU A 105 5.31 -1.05 2.00
C LEU A 105 4.66 -0.10 3.00
N LEU A 106 3.33 -0.12 3.05
CA LEU A 106 2.52 0.58 4.04
C LEU A 106 1.65 -0.43 4.79
N THR A 107 1.65 -0.40 6.12
CA THR A 107 0.90 -1.37 6.94
C THR A 107 0.53 -0.82 8.34
N CYS A 108 0.10 -1.69 9.26
CA CYS A 108 -0.19 -1.37 10.65
C CYS A 108 1.06 -1.08 11.48
N THR A 109 0.94 -0.25 12.52
CA THR A 109 2.05 0.12 13.42
C THR A 109 2.90 -1.04 13.92
N LEU A 110 2.26 -2.10 14.44
CA LEU A 110 2.97 -3.25 15.01
C LEU A 110 3.33 -4.32 13.98
N CYS A 111 2.95 -4.10 12.71
CA CYS A 111 3.19 -4.99 11.59
C CYS A 111 4.46 -4.63 10.81
N VAL A 112 5.00 -3.42 10.98
CA VAL A 112 6.19 -2.90 10.26
C VAL A 112 7.31 -3.92 10.18
N TRP A 113 7.66 -4.54 11.31
CA TRP A 113 8.77 -5.50 11.36
C TRP A 113 8.47 -6.80 10.61
N LYS A 114 7.23 -7.31 10.65
CA LYS A 114 6.83 -8.51 9.87
C LYS A 114 6.81 -8.18 8.38
N ALA A 115 6.31 -7.00 8.01
CA ALA A 115 6.30 -6.55 6.62
C ALA A 115 7.71 -6.34 6.06
N ALA A 116 8.62 -5.77 6.86
CA ALA A 116 10.01 -5.59 6.46
C ALA A 116 10.75 -6.93 6.31
N ASP A 117 10.58 -7.85 7.26
CA ASP A 117 11.19 -9.20 7.20
C ASP A 117 10.73 -9.96 5.94
N ALA A 118 9.42 -9.99 5.69
CA ALA A 118 8.87 -10.59 4.48
C ALA A 118 9.33 -9.87 3.20
N MET A 119 9.44 -8.53 3.19
CA MET A 119 9.98 -7.83 2.02
C MET A 119 11.44 -8.18 1.75
N VAL A 120 12.25 -8.36 2.79
CA VAL A 120 13.64 -8.82 2.65
C VAL A 120 13.66 -10.22 2.04
N GLU A 121 12.83 -11.14 2.55
CA GLU A 121 12.67 -12.49 1.99
C GLU A 121 12.26 -12.44 0.50
N TRP A 122 11.25 -11.66 0.16
CA TRP A 122 10.77 -11.50 -1.22
C TRP A 122 11.83 -10.93 -2.15
N MET A 123 12.57 -9.90 -1.70
CA MET A 123 13.63 -9.28 -2.50
C MET A 123 14.80 -10.25 -2.71
N LEU A 124 15.26 -10.95 -1.66
CA LEU A 124 16.38 -11.89 -1.77
C LEU A 124 16.04 -13.13 -2.59
N GLY A 125 14.75 -13.46 -2.73
CA GLY A 125 14.27 -14.55 -3.58
C GLY A 125 14.20 -14.21 -5.08
N GLN A 126 14.47 -12.97 -5.49
CA GLN A 126 14.43 -12.58 -6.91
C GLN A 126 15.72 -12.93 -7.66
N ASP A 127 15.57 -13.21 -8.95
CA ASP A 127 16.69 -13.43 -9.87
C ASP A 127 17.71 -12.28 -9.81
N GLY A 128 18.99 -12.64 -9.70
CA GLY A 128 20.11 -11.70 -9.65
C GLY A 128 20.49 -11.22 -8.24
N MET A 129 19.75 -11.62 -7.20
CA MET A 129 20.01 -11.21 -5.81
C MET A 129 20.94 -12.16 -5.04
N GLU A 130 21.49 -13.19 -5.68
CA GLU A 130 22.23 -14.29 -5.04
C GLU A 130 23.49 -13.83 -4.28
N ASP A 131 24.15 -12.77 -4.77
CA ASP A 131 25.37 -12.21 -4.19
C ASP A 131 25.11 -10.96 -3.31
N VAL A 132 23.84 -10.56 -3.13
CA VAL A 132 23.47 -9.38 -2.33
C VAL A 132 23.64 -9.68 -0.85
N ARG A 133 24.48 -8.89 -0.18
CA ARG A 133 24.81 -9.08 1.26
C ARG A 133 23.78 -8.53 2.21
N SER A 134 23.16 -7.41 1.85
CA SER A 134 22.18 -6.69 2.65
C SER A 134 21.37 -5.76 1.77
N LEU A 135 20.17 -5.41 2.21
CA LEU A 135 19.33 -4.41 1.58
C LEU A 135 18.57 -3.62 2.66
N ASN A 136 18.09 -2.44 2.30
CA ASN A 136 17.38 -1.52 3.15
C ASN A 136 15.89 -1.52 2.81
N ALA A 137 15.14 -2.35 3.53
CA ALA A 137 13.70 -2.38 3.45
C ALA A 137 13.10 -1.01 3.85
N PHE A 138 12.22 -0.45 3.02
CA PHE A 138 11.50 0.79 3.33
C PHE A 138 10.02 0.53 3.64
N VAL A 139 9.61 0.72 4.90
CA VAL A 139 8.25 0.39 5.38
C VAL A 139 7.69 1.51 6.24
N GLY A 140 6.54 2.06 5.83
CA GLY A 140 5.75 3.06 6.56
C GLY A 140 4.52 2.46 7.24
N GLU A 141 3.91 3.22 8.15
CA GLU A 141 2.78 2.73 8.94
C GLU A 141 1.80 3.81 9.40
N THR A 142 0.60 3.35 9.75
CA THR A 142 -0.33 4.07 10.62
C THR A 142 -0.94 3.14 11.67
N ASN A 143 -1.52 3.72 12.72
CA ASN A 143 -2.12 2.95 13.81
C ASN A 143 -3.60 2.68 13.56
N ASP A 144 -3.93 1.42 13.31
CA ASP A 144 -5.29 0.92 13.07
C ASP A 144 -5.93 0.27 14.31
N GLY A 145 -5.28 0.34 15.48
CA GLY A 145 -5.62 -0.42 16.68
C GLY A 145 -7.00 -0.11 17.30
N ARG A 146 -7.73 0.87 16.77
CA ARG A 146 -9.12 1.12 17.12
C ARG A 146 -10.08 0.14 16.45
N LEU A 147 -9.78 -0.31 15.23
CA LEU A 147 -10.62 -1.20 14.43
C LEU A 147 -10.00 -2.60 14.26
N ASN A 148 -8.67 -2.68 14.40
CA ASN A 148 -7.87 -3.88 14.24
C ASN A 148 -7.36 -4.38 15.59
N ASP A 149 -7.30 -5.69 15.78
CA ASP A 149 -6.48 -6.31 16.82
C ASP A 149 -4.99 -6.19 16.48
N ILE A 150 -4.47 -4.97 16.58
CA ILE A 150 -3.10 -4.63 16.22
C ILE A 150 -2.06 -5.41 17.03
N ARG A 151 -2.44 -5.85 18.25
CA ARG A 151 -1.55 -6.59 19.15
C ARG A 151 -1.35 -8.03 18.70
N SER A 152 -2.32 -8.62 18.01
CA SER A 152 -2.19 -9.94 17.39
C SER A 152 -1.15 -9.97 16.26
N ARG A 153 -0.80 -8.81 15.68
CA ARG A 153 0.14 -8.65 14.56
C ARG A 153 -0.19 -9.61 13.40
N PRO A 154 -1.38 -9.50 12.79
CA PRO A 154 -1.96 -10.53 11.93
C PRO A 154 -1.39 -10.57 10.51
N ILE A 155 -0.47 -9.66 10.16
CA ILE A 155 0.21 -9.67 8.86
C ILE A 155 1.21 -10.82 8.84
N GLU A 156 1.24 -11.59 7.75
CA GLU A 156 2.10 -12.76 7.52
C GLU A 156 2.80 -12.57 6.16
N PRO A 157 3.87 -13.32 5.85
CA PRO A 157 4.61 -13.16 4.60
C PRO A 157 3.73 -13.23 3.35
N GLU A 158 2.74 -14.11 3.33
CA GLU A 158 1.84 -14.29 2.19
C GLU A 158 1.00 -13.03 1.92
N HIS A 159 0.64 -12.28 2.97
CA HIS A 159 -0.05 -11.00 2.82
C HIS A 159 0.85 -9.96 2.14
N VAL A 160 2.14 -9.96 2.47
CA VAL A 160 3.12 -9.04 1.88
C VAL A 160 3.42 -9.39 0.43
N PHE A 161 3.64 -10.68 0.15
CA PHE A 161 3.87 -11.18 -1.22
C PHE A 161 2.67 -10.90 -2.10
N ALA A 162 1.45 -11.16 -1.62
CA ALA A 162 0.23 -10.85 -2.34
C ALA A 162 0.15 -9.36 -2.72
N ALA A 163 0.48 -8.44 -1.81
CA ALA A 163 0.48 -7.01 -2.11
C ALA A 163 1.54 -6.62 -3.16
N LEU A 164 2.74 -7.20 -3.08
CA LEU A 164 3.84 -6.95 -4.02
C LEU A 164 3.51 -7.49 -5.42
N GLU A 165 2.98 -8.72 -5.49
CA GLU A 165 2.69 -9.43 -6.74
C GLU A 165 1.41 -8.95 -7.42
N SER A 166 0.43 -8.45 -6.65
CA SER A 166 -0.78 -7.85 -7.23
C SER A 166 -0.54 -6.43 -7.78
N ALA A 167 0.66 -5.88 -7.64
CA ALA A 167 0.92 -4.49 -7.99
C ALA A 167 0.77 -4.25 -9.50
N SER A 168 -0.06 -3.26 -9.85
CA SER A 168 -0.37 -2.91 -11.24
C SER A 168 -0.45 -1.40 -11.45
N GLY A 169 -0.31 -0.97 -12.71
CA GLY A 169 -0.61 0.41 -13.11
C GLY A 169 -2.12 0.61 -13.33
N GLY A 170 -2.53 1.80 -13.75
CA GLY A 170 -3.94 2.11 -13.98
C GLY A 170 -4.68 2.60 -12.72
N PRO A 171 -6.02 2.50 -12.65
CA PRO A 171 -6.78 2.92 -11.48
C PRO A 171 -6.36 2.18 -10.20
N VAL A 172 -6.32 2.90 -9.07
CA VAL A 172 -5.95 2.35 -7.76
C VAL A 172 -7.19 2.27 -6.87
N ALA A 173 -7.38 1.14 -6.17
CA ALA A 173 -8.48 0.98 -5.23
C ALA A 173 -8.28 1.88 -3.99
N GLU A 174 -9.34 2.52 -3.51
CA GLU A 174 -9.29 3.49 -2.41
C GLU A 174 -10.23 3.13 -1.26
N GLY A 175 -9.88 3.54 -0.04
CA GLY A 175 -10.66 3.36 1.19
C GLY A 175 -10.05 2.30 2.12
N GLY A 176 -10.90 1.51 2.79
CA GLY A 176 -10.46 0.41 3.65
C GLY A 176 -10.10 -0.85 2.86
N VAL A 177 -9.05 -0.73 2.05
CA VAL A 177 -8.40 -1.81 1.29
C VAL A 177 -7.01 -2.08 1.84
#